data_AF-A0A954RTT8-F1
#
_entry.id   AF-A0A954RTT8-F1
#
_cell.length_a   1.000
_cell.length_b   1.000
_cell.length_c   1.000
_cell.angle_alpha   90.00
_cell.angle_beta   90.00
_cell.angle_gamma   90.00
#
_symmetry.space_group_name_H-M   'P 1'
#
loop_
_entity.id
_entity.type
_entity.pdbx_description
1 polymer ?
#
loop_
_entity_poly.entity_id
_entity_poly.type
_entity_poly.pdbx_seq_one_letter_code
_entity_poly.pdbx_strand_id
1 'polypeptide(L)'
;MPVTIQNYIRAESDVQIKGYAEKAGGVGKILHMREPYSVENQTTIRGNRDTLYSMAIFDLISPVTISKPDTTDRFQSMLVISQDHYMPVLKHGGGDVTLTMDSVGTRYVVVLFRTFADPNDANDMKAAHALQDAIRIKQASSGKLELPDWDMESFEQTRKDLNVLAARLSDLSDGFGKKGQVDPISHLMASSYGWGGNPPRGAKYVSVVPENNDGKLAYTLTMPKDVPVSGFWSATVY
;
A
#
# COMPACT_ATOMS: atom_id res chain seq x y z
N MET A 1 -6.70 -24.36 -2.44
CA MET A 1 -6.27 -24.42 -1.03
C MET A 1 -7.23 -23.60 -0.21
N PRO A 2 -7.99 -24.19 0.73
CA PRO A 2 -8.97 -23.47 1.54
C PRO A 2 -8.34 -22.32 2.32
N VAL A 3 -9.01 -21.18 2.32
CA VAL A 3 -8.65 -20.00 3.12
C VAL A 3 -9.45 -20.01 4.42
N THR A 4 -8.74 -19.80 5.51
CA THR A 4 -9.29 -19.64 6.85
C THR A 4 -8.62 -18.45 7.52
N ILE A 5 -9.08 -18.07 8.72
CA ILE A 5 -8.46 -16.98 9.50
C ILE A 5 -6.96 -17.22 9.71
N GLN A 6 -6.54 -18.48 9.90
CA GLN A 6 -5.15 -18.85 10.17
C GLN A 6 -4.19 -18.59 9.00
N ASN A 7 -4.65 -18.61 7.76
CA ASN A 7 -3.81 -18.42 6.57
C ASN A 7 -4.21 -17.17 5.75
N TYR A 8 -5.20 -16.41 6.19
CA TYR A 8 -5.78 -15.30 5.45
C TYR A 8 -4.75 -14.22 5.07
N ILE A 9 -3.87 -13.81 5.98
CA ILE A 9 -2.86 -12.76 5.71
C ILE A 9 -2.01 -13.12 4.50
N ARG A 10 -1.63 -14.40 4.38
CA ARG A 10 -0.88 -14.93 3.25
C ARG A 10 -1.71 -14.97 1.98
N ALA A 11 -2.93 -15.51 2.06
CA ALA A 11 -3.84 -15.57 0.92
C ALA A 11 -4.12 -14.17 0.34
N GLU A 12 -4.42 -13.19 1.20
CA GLU A 12 -4.67 -11.81 0.78
C GLU A 12 -3.44 -11.20 0.13
N SER A 13 -2.26 -11.33 0.74
CA SER A 13 -1.02 -10.82 0.17
C SER A 13 -0.69 -11.48 -1.17
N ASP A 14 -0.95 -12.76 -1.32
CA ASP A 14 -0.75 -13.50 -2.57
C ASP A 14 -1.69 -13.02 -3.69
N VAL A 15 -2.95 -12.74 -3.38
CA VAL A 15 -3.90 -12.14 -4.34
C VAL A 15 -3.43 -10.76 -4.79
N GLN A 16 -2.96 -9.92 -3.86
CA GLN A 16 -2.43 -8.59 -4.18
C GLN A 16 -1.16 -8.70 -5.04
N ILE A 17 -0.22 -9.56 -4.64
CA ILE A 17 1.03 -9.84 -5.36
C ILE A 17 0.76 -10.31 -6.79
N LYS A 18 -0.14 -11.29 -6.96
CA LYS A 18 -0.52 -11.82 -8.27
C LYS A 18 -1.12 -10.72 -9.15
N GLY A 19 -2.10 -9.97 -8.63
CA GLY A 19 -2.77 -8.91 -9.39
C GLY A 19 -1.83 -7.79 -9.83
N TYR A 20 -0.90 -7.36 -8.97
CA TYR A 20 0.08 -6.33 -9.35
C TYR A 20 1.17 -6.86 -10.27
N ALA A 21 1.63 -8.10 -10.09
CA ALA A 21 2.58 -8.72 -11.01
C ALA A 21 1.96 -8.87 -12.41
N GLU A 22 0.71 -9.31 -12.53
CA GLU A 22 0.00 -9.39 -13.82
C GLU A 22 -0.12 -8.02 -14.50
N LYS A 23 -0.55 -6.99 -13.76
CA LYS A 23 -0.62 -5.61 -14.28
C LYS A 23 0.74 -5.05 -14.69
N ALA A 24 1.82 -5.42 -14.01
CA ALA A 24 3.18 -5.00 -14.32
C ALA A 24 3.82 -5.78 -15.49
N GLY A 25 3.21 -6.89 -15.92
CA GLY A 25 3.82 -7.80 -16.90
C GLY A 25 4.86 -8.76 -16.29
N GLY A 26 4.82 -9.00 -14.98
CA GLY A 26 5.60 -10.02 -14.28
C GLY A 26 6.38 -9.51 -13.07
N VAL A 27 7.03 -10.44 -12.36
CA VAL A 27 7.95 -10.15 -11.25
C VAL A 27 9.20 -9.43 -11.75
N GLY A 28 9.72 -8.50 -10.96
CA GLY A 28 10.88 -7.68 -11.31
C GLY A 28 10.54 -6.50 -12.23
N LYS A 29 9.26 -6.33 -12.62
CA LYS A 29 8.78 -5.20 -13.39
C LYS A 29 8.14 -4.16 -12.47
N ILE A 30 8.33 -2.89 -12.80
CA ILE A 30 7.67 -1.78 -12.14
C ILE A 30 6.43 -1.37 -12.93
N LEU A 31 5.30 -1.28 -12.23
CA LEU A 31 4.06 -0.70 -12.71
C LEU A 31 3.99 0.74 -12.23
N HIS A 32 3.96 1.70 -13.16
CA HIS A 32 3.62 3.08 -12.85
C HIS A 32 2.15 3.34 -13.16
N MET A 33 1.36 3.62 -12.13
CA MET A 33 -0.01 4.11 -12.29
C MET A 33 0.07 5.62 -12.51
N ARG A 34 -0.24 6.06 -13.73
CA ARG A 34 -0.09 7.46 -14.17
C ARG A 34 -1.27 8.35 -13.81
N GLU A 35 -2.37 7.74 -13.40
CA GLU A 35 -3.60 8.41 -13.01
C GLU A 35 -3.90 8.15 -11.52
N PRO A 36 -4.69 9.02 -10.87
CA PRO A 36 -5.20 8.76 -9.53
C PRO A 36 -5.84 7.38 -9.42
N TYR A 37 -5.66 6.75 -8.25
CA TYR A 37 -6.09 5.37 -8.05
C TYR A 37 -7.59 5.18 -8.37
N SER A 38 -7.90 4.24 -9.27
CA SER A 38 -9.27 4.02 -9.76
C SER A 38 -10.20 3.61 -8.62
N VAL A 39 -11.45 4.07 -8.67
CA VAL A 39 -12.52 3.60 -7.77
C VAL A 39 -13.28 2.40 -8.33
N GLU A 40 -13.13 2.11 -9.63
CA GLU A 40 -13.85 1.05 -10.33
C GLU A 40 -12.97 -0.19 -10.58
N ASN A 41 -11.68 0.00 -10.87
CA ASN A 41 -10.74 -1.08 -11.19
C ASN A 41 -9.64 -1.19 -10.12
N GLN A 42 -9.99 -1.80 -9.00
CA GLN A 42 -9.16 -1.86 -7.79
C GLN A 42 -8.52 -3.24 -7.60
N THR A 43 -7.19 -3.29 -7.47
CA THR A 43 -6.49 -4.50 -6.94
C THR A 43 -6.51 -4.48 -5.41
N THR A 44 -6.07 -3.35 -4.84
CA THR A 44 -6.27 -3.01 -3.43
C THR A 44 -7.45 -2.04 -3.31
N ILE A 45 -8.37 -2.28 -2.39
CA ILE A 45 -9.47 -1.37 -2.10
C ILE A 45 -8.99 -0.14 -1.32
N ARG A 46 -9.76 0.96 -1.36
CA ARG A 46 -9.52 2.19 -0.56
C ARG A 46 -8.14 2.83 -0.82
N GLY A 47 -7.68 2.79 -2.06
CA GLY A 47 -6.47 3.51 -2.48
C GLY A 47 -6.63 5.02 -2.26
N ASN A 48 -5.56 5.66 -1.76
CA ASN A 48 -5.50 7.12 -1.66
C ASN A 48 -5.48 7.73 -3.08
N ARG A 49 -6.12 8.89 -3.26
CA ARG A 49 -6.21 9.56 -4.56
C ARG A 49 -5.37 10.84 -4.66
N ASP A 50 -4.70 11.23 -3.57
CA ASP A 50 -3.76 12.38 -3.54
C ASP A 50 -2.37 12.01 -4.07
N THR A 51 -2.13 10.72 -4.30
CA THR A 51 -0.84 10.20 -4.73
C THR A 51 -0.99 9.26 -5.92
N LEU A 52 -0.02 9.35 -6.84
CA LEU A 52 0.20 8.36 -7.88
C LEU A 52 1.01 7.19 -7.32
N TYR A 53 0.61 5.98 -7.71
CA TYR A 53 1.18 4.74 -7.21
C TYR A 53 2.22 4.20 -8.18
N SER A 54 3.31 3.67 -7.66
CA SER A 54 4.17 2.75 -8.42
C SER A 54 4.43 1.50 -7.60
N MET A 55 4.34 0.34 -8.22
CA MET A 55 4.47 -0.93 -7.53
C MET A 55 5.41 -1.87 -8.27
N ALA A 56 6.21 -2.61 -7.53
CA ALA A 56 7.05 -3.68 -8.07
C ALA A 56 7.03 -4.87 -7.11
N ILE A 57 6.92 -6.07 -7.68
CA ILE A 57 6.95 -7.34 -6.93
C ILE A 57 8.31 -7.96 -7.22
N PHE A 58 9.01 -8.43 -6.19
CA PHE A 58 10.31 -9.10 -6.35
C PHE A 58 10.29 -10.49 -5.75
N ASP A 59 10.94 -11.42 -6.44
CA ASP A 59 11.34 -12.72 -5.92
C ASP A 59 12.77 -12.61 -5.37
N LEU A 60 12.93 -12.74 -4.05
CA LEU A 60 14.20 -12.55 -3.34
C LEU A 60 15.10 -13.79 -3.33
N ILE A 61 14.95 -14.69 -4.31
CA ILE A 61 16.00 -15.69 -4.64
C ILE A 61 17.34 -15.02 -4.99
N SER A 62 17.31 -13.74 -5.38
CA SER A 62 18.49 -12.87 -5.45
C SER A 62 18.17 -11.50 -4.83
N PRO A 63 19.14 -10.84 -4.17
CA PRO A 63 18.95 -9.51 -3.63
C PRO A 63 18.51 -8.50 -4.70
N VAL A 64 17.64 -7.58 -4.32
CA VAL A 64 17.23 -6.44 -5.15
C VAL A 64 17.67 -5.14 -4.50
N THR A 65 18.28 -4.26 -5.27
CA THR A 65 18.57 -2.88 -4.87
C THR A 65 17.63 -1.93 -5.59
N ILE A 66 16.94 -1.10 -4.82
CA ILE A 66 16.03 -0.08 -5.29
C ILE A 66 16.64 1.29 -5.01
N SER A 67 16.83 2.09 -6.05
CA SER A 67 17.24 3.49 -5.93
C SER A 67 16.02 4.38 -6.02
N LYS A 68 15.65 4.99 -4.89
CA LYS A 68 14.60 6.01 -4.84
C LYS A 68 15.21 7.38 -5.18
N PRO A 69 14.63 8.18 -6.10
CA PRO A 69 15.12 9.53 -6.35
C PRO A 69 14.97 10.40 -5.10
N ASP A 70 15.88 11.36 -4.97
CA ASP A 70 15.72 12.40 -3.97
C ASP A 70 14.65 13.41 -4.42
N THR A 71 13.94 13.96 -3.45
CA THR A 71 12.80 14.84 -3.70
C THR A 71 12.93 16.03 -2.76
N THR A 72 13.19 17.22 -3.30
CA THR A 72 13.33 18.44 -2.50
C THR A 72 11.97 18.97 -2.04
N ASP A 73 10.98 19.00 -2.94
CA ASP A 73 9.75 19.78 -2.71
C ASP A 73 8.45 18.99 -2.95
N ARG A 74 8.55 17.68 -3.21
CA ARG A 74 7.39 16.82 -3.45
C ARG A 74 7.45 15.56 -2.60
N PHE A 75 6.34 15.23 -1.93
CA PHE A 75 6.25 13.98 -1.19
C PHE A 75 6.38 12.78 -2.14
N GLN A 76 7.36 11.92 -1.87
CA GLN A 76 7.41 10.57 -2.39
C GLN A 76 7.82 9.61 -1.27
N SER A 77 7.02 8.59 -1.01
CA SER A 77 7.37 7.50 -0.07
C SER A 77 7.72 6.22 -0.81
N MET A 78 8.50 5.36 -0.15
CA MET A 78 8.72 3.97 -0.53
C MET A 78 8.42 3.09 0.68
N LEU A 79 7.41 2.24 0.56
CA LEU A 79 7.00 1.25 1.53
C LEU A 79 7.33 -0.14 1.01
N VAL A 80 8.04 -0.92 1.81
CA VAL A 80 8.29 -2.34 1.54
C VAL A 80 7.28 -3.13 2.36
N ILE A 81 6.58 -4.07 1.72
CA ILE A 81 5.56 -4.92 2.32
C ILE A 81 5.98 -6.38 2.10
N SER A 82 6.19 -7.13 3.17
CA SER A 82 6.49 -8.56 3.08
C SER A 82 5.24 -9.36 2.68
N GLN A 83 5.43 -10.62 2.28
CA GLN A 83 4.32 -11.53 1.98
C GLN A 83 3.50 -11.90 3.23
N ASP A 84 4.04 -11.63 4.43
CA ASP A 84 3.32 -11.71 5.72
C ASP A 84 2.64 -10.37 6.09
N HIS A 85 2.56 -9.41 5.15
CA HIS A 85 1.97 -8.08 5.35
C HIS A 85 2.67 -7.24 6.43
N TYR A 86 3.95 -7.46 6.70
CA TYR A 86 4.76 -6.57 7.55
C TYR A 86 5.43 -5.47 6.71
N MET A 87 5.75 -4.34 7.36
CA MET A 87 6.37 -3.17 6.74
C MET A 87 7.81 -2.96 7.24
N PRO A 88 8.78 -3.79 6.80
CA PRO A 88 10.17 -3.71 7.28
C PRO A 88 10.84 -2.38 6.97
N VAL A 89 10.44 -1.71 5.88
CA VAL A 89 11.03 -0.43 5.44
C VAL A 89 9.93 0.54 5.03
N LEU A 90 9.99 1.75 5.57
CA LEU A 90 9.31 2.94 5.05
C LEU A 90 10.34 4.07 4.97
N LYS A 91 10.54 4.59 3.76
CA LYS A 91 11.55 5.59 3.41
C LYS A 91 10.90 6.78 2.69
N HIS A 92 11.23 8.00 3.14
CA HIS A 92 10.77 9.25 2.51
C HIS A 92 11.89 9.92 1.68
N GLY A 93 13.10 10.05 2.24
CA GLY A 93 14.25 10.62 1.50
C GLY A 93 14.79 9.71 0.38
N GLY A 94 15.58 10.27 -0.53
CA GLY A 94 16.23 9.53 -1.62
C GLY A 94 17.29 8.51 -1.17
N GLY A 95 17.82 7.77 -2.13
CA GLY A 95 18.94 6.83 -1.97
C GLY A 95 18.55 5.36 -2.09
N ASP A 96 19.55 4.50 -1.92
CA ASP A 96 19.44 3.07 -2.18
C ASP A 96 18.90 2.28 -0.98
N VAL A 97 18.11 1.26 -1.27
CA VAL A 97 17.67 0.23 -0.34
C VAL A 97 17.87 -1.13 -0.96
N THR A 98 18.66 -1.99 -0.30
CA THR A 98 18.85 -3.37 -0.72
C THR A 98 17.97 -4.29 0.13
N LEU A 99 17.18 -5.13 -0.53
CA LEU A 99 16.31 -6.11 0.09
C LEU A 99 16.83 -7.52 -0.19
N THR A 100 16.95 -8.29 0.87
CA THR A 100 17.25 -9.73 0.89
C THR A 100 16.13 -10.49 1.57
N MET A 101 16.03 -11.80 1.31
CA MET A 101 15.07 -12.66 1.99
C MET A 101 15.19 -12.56 3.52
N ASP A 102 16.41 -12.50 4.07
CA ASP A 102 16.64 -12.36 5.51
C ASP A 102 16.17 -11.01 6.07
N SER A 103 16.39 -9.93 5.33
CA SER A 103 15.99 -8.58 5.78
C SER A 103 14.47 -8.36 5.76
N VAL A 104 13.77 -9.05 4.85
CA VAL A 104 12.31 -8.92 4.67
C VAL A 104 11.55 -10.00 5.45
N GLY A 105 12.12 -11.19 5.59
CA GLY A 105 11.52 -12.36 6.22
C GLY A 105 10.67 -13.25 5.28
N THR A 106 10.51 -12.88 4.00
CA THR A 106 9.72 -13.62 3.01
C THR A 106 10.42 -13.64 1.65
N ARG A 107 10.16 -14.67 0.84
CA ARG A 107 10.70 -14.78 -0.54
C ARG A 107 10.15 -13.69 -1.45
N TYR A 108 8.83 -13.48 -1.44
CA TYR A 108 8.22 -12.42 -2.24
C TYR A 108 8.06 -11.15 -1.41
N VAL A 109 8.23 -10.01 -2.08
CA VAL A 109 8.08 -8.69 -1.47
C VAL A 109 7.43 -7.72 -2.44
N VAL A 110 6.60 -6.83 -1.90
CA VAL A 110 6.01 -5.72 -2.65
C VAL A 110 6.72 -4.44 -2.25
N VAL A 111 7.17 -3.68 -3.25
CA VAL A 111 7.67 -2.32 -3.05
C VAL A 111 6.66 -1.35 -3.65
N LEU A 112 6.09 -0.53 -2.78
CA LEU A 112 5.07 0.46 -3.10
C LEU A 112 5.64 1.86 -2.96
N PHE A 113 5.52 2.66 -4.01
CA PHE A 113 5.77 4.10 -3.99
C PHE A 113 4.46 4.86 -4.07
N ARG A 114 4.39 5.96 -3.30
CA ARG A 114 3.33 6.96 -3.42
C ARG A 114 3.98 8.30 -3.70
N THR A 115 3.64 8.91 -4.83
CA THR A 115 4.14 10.22 -5.27
C THR A 115 2.99 11.20 -5.26
N PHE A 116 3.06 12.27 -4.46
CA PHE A 116 2.01 13.28 -4.41
C PHE A 116 1.81 13.94 -5.77
N ALA A 117 0.56 14.16 -6.17
CA ALA A 117 0.22 14.83 -7.41
C ALA A 117 -1.11 15.57 -7.30
N ASP A 118 -1.19 16.76 -7.88
CA ASP A 118 -2.46 17.45 -8.15
C ASP A 118 -2.98 17.00 -9.52
N PRO A 119 -4.06 16.19 -9.58
CA PRO A 119 -4.59 15.71 -10.85
C PRO A 119 -5.23 16.81 -11.71
N ASN A 120 -5.45 18.01 -11.16
CA ASN A 120 -6.01 19.14 -11.90
C ASN A 120 -4.94 20.04 -12.54
N ASP A 121 -3.66 19.81 -12.23
CA ASP A 121 -2.53 20.54 -12.82
C ASP A 121 -1.69 19.61 -13.71
N ALA A 122 -1.77 19.81 -15.02
CA ALA A 122 -1.04 19.01 -16.00
C ALA A 122 0.50 19.13 -15.86
N ASN A 123 1.03 20.26 -15.39
CA ASN A 123 2.46 20.43 -15.15
C ASN A 123 2.88 19.68 -13.88
N ASP A 124 2.06 19.73 -12.84
CA ASP A 124 2.26 18.97 -11.60
C ASP A 124 2.29 17.46 -11.88
N MET A 125 1.33 16.97 -12.66
CA MET A 125 1.27 15.58 -13.11
C MET A 125 2.51 15.16 -13.89
N LYS A 126 3.00 16.00 -14.83
CA LYS A 126 4.24 15.74 -15.56
C LYS A 126 5.45 15.65 -14.62
N ALA A 127 5.52 16.51 -13.60
CA ALA A 127 6.58 16.45 -12.60
C ALA A 127 6.50 15.17 -11.75
N ALA A 128 5.29 14.76 -11.35
CA ALA A 128 5.08 13.50 -10.62
C ALA A 128 5.47 12.28 -11.46
N HIS A 129 5.14 12.25 -12.76
CA HIS A 129 5.54 11.18 -13.68
C HIS A 129 7.06 11.10 -13.82
N ALA A 130 7.75 12.22 -13.92
CA ALA A 130 9.22 12.25 -14.00
C ALA A 130 9.89 11.64 -12.75
N LEU A 131 9.30 11.83 -11.56
CA LEU A 131 9.79 11.18 -10.33
C LEU A 131 9.50 9.68 -10.29
N GLN A 132 8.36 9.24 -10.83
CA GLN A 132 8.10 7.81 -11.01
C GLN A 132 9.15 7.19 -11.94
N ASP A 133 9.46 7.84 -13.06
CA ASP A 133 10.44 7.37 -14.06
C ASP A 133 11.87 7.30 -13.52
N ALA A 134 12.18 8.14 -12.53
CA ALA A 134 13.50 8.18 -11.90
C ALA A 134 13.75 7.03 -10.91
N ILE A 135 12.75 6.20 -10.59
CA ILE A 135 12.91 5.01 -9.74
C ILE A 135 13.71 3.96 -10.52
N ARG A 136 14.80 3.46 -9.93
CA ARG A 136 15.64 2.43 -10.54
C ARG A 136 15.66 1.16 -9.72
N ILE A 137 15.72 0.04 -10.42
CA ILE A 137 15.72 -1.30 -9.84
C ILE A 137 16.91 -2.06 -10.43
N LYS A 138 17.69 -2.69 -9.55
CA LYS A 138 18.76 -3.61 -9.94
C LYS A 138 18.57 -4.94 -9.23
N GLN A 139 18.36 -5.98 -10.00
CA GLN A 139 18.28 -7.35 -9.51
C GLN A 139 19.00 -8.27 -10.49
N ALA A 140 19.75 -9.25 -9.99
CA ALA A 140 20.51 -10.17 -10.84
C ALA A 140 19.58 -11.13 -11.61
N SER A 141 18.50 -11.59 -10.97
CA SER A 141 17.46 -12.42 -11.58
C SER A 141 16.10 -12.02 -11.02
N SER A 142 15.12 -11.84 -11.91
CA SER A 142 13.74 -11.54 -11.54
C SER A 142 13.01 -12.71 -10.89
N GLY A 143 13.54 -13.93 -11.00
CA GLY A 143 12.90 -15.14 -10.50
C GLY A 143 11.55 -15.43 -11.14
N LYS A 144 10.67 -16.10 -10.39
CA LYS A 144 9.32 -16.50 -10.85
C LYS A 144 8.33 -16.36 -9.70
N LEU A 145 7.08 -16.06 -10.03
CA LEU A 145 6.00 -16.07 -9.06
C LEU A 145 5.39 -17.46 -8.95
N GLU A 146 5.54 -18.08 -7.78
CA GLU A 146 5.01 -19.41 -7.46
C GLU A 146 4.16 -19.26 -6.20
N LEU A 147 2.84 -19.23 -6.38
CA LEU A 147 1.86 -19.05 -5.32
C LEU A 147 0.94 -20.28 -5.23
N PRO A 148 0.40 -20.58 -4.04
CA PRO A 148 -0.64 -21.59 -3.92
C PRO A 148 -1.86 -21.25 -4.78
N ASP A 149 -2.53 -22.28 -5.27
CA ASP A 149 -3.85 -22.14 -5.87
C ASP A 149 -4.88 -22.00 -4.74
N TRP A 150 -5.21 -20.77 -4.37
CA TRP A 150 -6.15 -20.45 -3.29
C TRP A 150 -7.60 -20.72 -3.73
N ASP A 151 -8.41 -21.28 -2.83
CA ASP A 151 -9.84 -21.40 -3.05
C ASP A 151 -10.50 -20.02 -2.88
N MET A 152 -10.85 -19.42 -4.02
CA MET A 152 -11.35 -18.05 -4.07
C MET A 152 -12.71 -17.86 -3.40
N GLU A 153 -13.54 -18.91 -3.32
CA GLU A 153 -14.83 -18.81 -2.61
C GLU A 153 -14.60 -18.63 -1.10
N SER A 154 -13.78 -19.52 -0.52
CA SER A 154 -13.41 -19.41 0.91
C SER A 154 -12.64 -18.13 1.22
N PHE A 155 -11.83 -17.64 0.28
CA PHE A 155 -11.08 -16.41 0.39
C PHE A 155 -11.99 -15.18 0.48
N GLU A 156 -12.93 -15.05 -0.46
CA GLU A 156 -13.86 -13.92 -0.52
C GLU A 156 -14.77 -13.89 0.70
N GLN A 157 -15.25 -15.05 1.15
CA GLN A 157 -16.06 -15.17 2.36
C GLN A 157 -15.25 -14.75 3.60
N THR A 158 -14.01 -15.25 3.76
CA THR A 158 -13.14 -14.87 4.88
C THR A 158 -12.81 -13.37 4.86
N ARG A 159 -12.50 -12.80 3.69
CA ARG A 159 -12.24 -11.36 3.51
C ARG A 159 -13.45 -10.53 3.95
N LYS A 160 -14.66 -10.93 3.56
CA LYS A 160 -15.90 -10.25 3.90
C LYS A 160 -16.13 -10.25 5.42
N ASP A 161 -15.96 -11.40 6.05
CA ASP A 161 -16.16 -11.54 7.50
C ASP A 161 -15.15 -10.71 8.30
N LEU A 162 -13.88 -10.72 7.89
CA LEU A 162 -12.84 -9.89 8.49
C LEU A 162 -13.09 -8.39 8.27
N ASN A 163 -13.57 -7.98 7.09
CA ASN A 163 -13.93 -6.58 6.85
C ASN A 163 -15.07 -6.11 7.77
N VAL A 164 -16.05 -6.96 8.08
CA VAL A 164 -17.13 -6.65 9.04
C VAL A 164 -16.57 -6.44 10.45
N LEU A 165 -15.61 -7.25 10.87
CA LEU A 165 -14.96 -7.10 12.18
C LEU A 165 -14.07 -5.86 12.22
N ALA A 166 -13.24 -5.65 11.19
CA ALA A 166 -12.33 -4.52 11.08
C ALA A 166 -13.07 -3.18 11.09
N ALA A 167 -14.27 -3.11 10.49
CA ALA A 167 -15.12 -1.91 10.51
C ALA A 167 -15.58 -1.49 11.92
N ARG A 168 -15.42 -2.34 12.95
CA ARG A 168 -15.73 -2.01 14.35
C ARG A 168 -14.53 -1.43 15.10
N LEU A 169 -13.35 -1.40 14.49
CA LEU A 169 -12.16 -0.78 15.07
C LEU A 169 -12.15 0.70 14.72
N SER A 170 -11.89 1.55 15.72
CA SER A 170 -11.71 2.98 15.53
C SER A 170 -10.33 3.35 14.96
N ASP A 171 -9.35 2.45 15.09
CA ASP A 171 -7.99 2.63 14.60
C ASP A 171 -7.39 1.27 14.20
N LEU A 172 -6.68 1.24 13.07
CA LEU A 172 -5.92 0.09 12.55
C LEU A 172 -4.41 0.33 12.58
N SER A 173 -3.98 1.50 13.08
CA SER A 173 -2.59 1.97 13.12
C SER A 173 -1.62 0.93 13.66
N ASP A 174 -1.99 0.24 14.74
CA ASP A 174 -1.16 -0.76 15.40
C ASP A 174 -1.04 -2.08 14.62
N GLY A 175 -1.79 -2.24 13.53
CA GLY A 175 -1.67 -3.36 12.60
C GLY A 175 -0.61 -3.16 11.51
N PHE A 176 -0.05 -1.95 11.35
CA PHE A 176 0.92 -1.63 10.30
C PHE A 176 2.30 -1.37 10.88
N GLY A 177 3.26 -2.25 10.59
CA GLY A 177 4.60 -2.11 11.15
C GLY A 177 5.50 -3.31 10.87
N LYS A 178 6.67 -3.32 11.50
CA LYS A 178 7.61 -4.42 11.39
C LYS A 178 7.10 -5.64 12.16
N LYS A 179 7.58 -6.83 11.78
CA LYS A 179 7.33 -8.06 12.53
C LYS A 179 7.75 -7.87 14.00
N GLY A 180 6.87 -8.25 14.93
CA GLY A 180 7.08 -8.07 16.37
C GLY A 180 6.83 -6.65 16.89
N GLN A 181 6.36 -5.72 16.04
CA GLN A 181 6.03 -4.34 16.42
C GLN A 181 4.58 -3.97 16.08
N VAL A 182 3.72 -4.96 15.90
CA VAL A 182 2.30 -4.79 15.59
C VAL A 182 1.45 -5.58 16.56
N ASP A 183 0.24 -5.11 16.83
CA ASP A 183 -0.78 -5.89 17.50
C ASP A 183 -1.31 -6.98 16.55
N PRO A 184 -1.27 -8.28 16.90
CA PRO A 184 -1.64 -9.35 15.98
C PRO A 184 -3.10 -9.29 15.49
N ILE A 185 -4.03 -8.82 16.33
CA ILE A 185 -5.44 -8.70 15.95
C ILE A 185 -5.61 -7.56 14.95
N SER A 186 -5.03 -6.40 15.25
CA SER A 186 -5.03 -5.24 14.37
C SER A 186 -4.32 -5.55 13.05
N HIS A 187 -3.25 -6.33 13.06
CA HIS A 187 -2.53 -6.77 11.86
C HIS A 187 -3.42 -7.61 10.92
N LEU A 188 -4.13 -8.60 11.47
CA LEU A 188 -5.10 -9.39 10.70
C LEU A 188 -6.23 -8.52 10.14
N MET A 189 -6.77 -7.60 10.93
CA MET A 189 -7.85 -6.72 10.47
C MET A 189 -7.34 -5.75 9.39
N ALA A 190 -6.15 -5.18 9.58
CA ALA A 190 -5.47 -4.29 8.65
C ALA A 190 -5.17 -4.96 7.30
N SER A 191 -4.79 -6.25 7.29
CA SER A 191 -4.54 -6.98 6.05
C SER A 191 -5.79 -7.10 5.20
N SER A 192 -6.99 -7.21 5.81
CA SER A 192 -8.27 -7.29 5.10
C SER A 192 -8.86 -5.93 4.70
N TYR A 193 -8.70 -4.92 5.55
CA TYR A 193 -9.44 -3.66 5.46
C TYR A 193 -8.66 -2.53 4.79
N GLY A 194 -7.33 -2.57 4.87
CA GLY A 194 -6.43 -1.53 4.37
C GLY A 194 -5.08 -2.08 3.95
N TRP A 195 -5.07 -3.13 3.14
CA TRP A 195 -3.84 -3.79 2.70
C TRP A 195 -2.81 -2.78 2.16
N GLY A 196 -1.54 -2.92 2.53
CA GLY A 196 -0.48 -1.98 2.18
C GLY A 196 -0.57 -0.58 2.84
N GLY A 197 -1.36 -0.42 3.91
CA GLY A 197 -1.36 0.78 4.74
C GLY A 197 0.01 1.14 5.31
N ASN A 198 0.21 2.42 5.63
CA ASN A 198 1.45 2.88 6.24
C ASN A 198 1.43 2.61 7.75
N PRO A 199 2.60 2.38 8.38
CA PRO A 199 2.73 2.55 9.82
C PRO A 199 2.37 4.00 10.22
N PRO A 200 2.02 4.27 11.49
CA PRO A 200 1.49 5.58 11.91
C PRO A 200 2.42 6.76 11.63
N ARG A 201 3.74 6.52 11.63
CA ARG A 201 4.76 7.51 11.26
C ARG A 201 4.78 7.91 9.77
N GLY A 202 4.03 7.20 8.92
CA GLY A 202 3.96 7.44 7.47
C GLY A 202 2.64 8.05 7.02
N ALA A 203 1.53 7.61 7.60
CA ALA A 203 0.22 8.24 7.44
C ALA A 203 -0.70 7.83 8.59
N LYS A 204 -1.64 8.71 8.93
CA LYS A 204 -2.75 8.39 9.82
C LYS A 204 -4.06 8.77 9.13
N TYR A 205 -5.05 7.89 9.24
CA TYR A 205 -6.40 8.13 8.72
C TYR A 205 -7.37 8.25 9.88
N VAL A 206 -8.34 9.15 9.72
CA VAL A 206 -9.47 9.29 10.63
C VAL A 206 -10.73 9.22 9.78
N SER A 207 -11.52 8.17 9.98
CA SER A 207 -12.80 8.01 9.30
C SER A 207 -13.91 8.55 10.17
N VAL A 208 -14.76 9.40 9.62
CA VAL A 208 -15.94 9.95 10.28
C VAL A 208 -17.16 9.67 9.40
N VAL A 209 -18.20 9.09 9.98
CA VAL A 209 -19.51 8.94 9.34
C VAL A 209 -20.44 9.97 9.98
N PRO A 210 -20.90 11.00 9.24
CA PRO A 210 -21.87 11.96 9.76
C PRO A 210 -23.20 11.29 10.12
N GLU A 211 -23.91 11.79 11.13
CA GLU A 211 -25.17 11.18 11.61
C GLU A 211 -26.25 11.08 10.52
N ASN A 212 -26.45 12.17 9.76
CA ASN A 212 -27.36 12.21 8.60
C ASN A 212 -26.54 12.25 7.31
N ASN A 213 -25.98 11.12 6.91
CA ASN A 213 -25.17 10.98 5.70
C ASN A 213 -26.02 10.73 4.44
N ASP A 214 -26.95 11.64 4.13
CA ASP A 214 -27.95 11.49 3.06
C ASP A 214 -27.60 12.23 1.75
N GLY A 215 -26.44 12.91 1.72
CA GLY A 215 -25.99 13.73 0.60
C GLY A 215 -26.77 15.05 0.41
N LYS A 216 -27.72 15.38 1.30
CA LYS A 216 -28.55 16.59 1.23
C LYS A 216 -28.19 17.58 2.31
N LEU A 217 -27.93 17.11 3.52
CA LEU A 217 -27.53 17.98 4.63
C LEU A 217 -26.07 18.40 4.48
N ALA A 218 -25.83 19.71 4.44
CA ALA A 218 -24.48 20.25 4.40
C ALA A 218 -23.82 20.14 5.79
N TYR A 219 -22.58 19.64 5.81
CA TYR A 219 -21.74 19.59 7.00
C TYR A 219 -20.57 20.58 6.87
N THR A 220 -20.10 21.09 8.01
CA THR A 220 -18.89 21.91 8.08
C THR A 220 -17.81 21.15 8.83
N LEU A 221 -16.65 20.95 8.18
CA LEU A 221 -15.44 20.45 8.83
C LEU A 221 -14.58 21.65 9.26
N THR A 222 -14.37 21.82 10.56
CA THR A 222 -13.46 22.85 11.10
C THR A 222 -12.13 22.18 11.45
N MET A 223 -11.06 22.61 10.79
CA MET A 223 -9.71 22.11 11.02
C MET A 223 -8.85 23.15 11.74
N PRO A 224 -7.89 22.72 12.57
CA PRO A 224 -6.88 23.64 13.07
C PRO A 224 -6.11 24.27 11.91
N LYS A 225 -5.66 25.52 12.08
CA LYS A 225 -4.85 26.23 11.07
C LYS A 225 -3.61 25.42 10.67
N ASP A 226 -2.95 24.84 11.67
CA ASP A 226 -1.76 24.03 11.50
C ASP A 226 -2.08 22.58 11.87
N VAL A 227 -2.05 21.70 10.86
CA VAL A 227 -2.11 20.25 11.08
C VAL A 227 -0.66 19.75 11.23
N PRO A 228 -0.30 19.03 12.31
CA PRO A 228 1.08 18.70 12.63
C PRO A 228 1.59 17.53 11.77
N VAL A 229 1.78 17.78 10.47
CA VAL A 229 2.30 16.82 9.49
C VAL A 229 3.54 17.37 8.80
N SER A 230 4.52 16.51 8.54
CA SER A 230 5.74 16.88 7.78
C SER A 230 5.59 16.64 6.27
N GLY A 231 4.52 15.98 5.84
CA GLY A 231 4.22 15.71 4.43
C GLY A 231 3.07 16.59 3.95
N PHE A 232 1.86 16.04 3.97
CA PHE A 232 0.63 16.75 3.63
C PHE A 232 -0.54 16.17 4.44
N TRP A 233 -1.68 16.85 4.38
CA TRP A 233 -2.97 16.34 4.84
C TRP A 233 -4.02 16.61 3.76
N SER A 234 -5.07 15.80 3.74
CA SER A 234 -6.19 15.92 2.83
C SER A 234 -7.48 15.48 3.52
N ALA A 235 -8.62 15.84 2.94
CA ALA A 235 -9.92 15.36 3.33
C ALA A 235 -10.64 14.85 2.08
N THR A 236 -11.10 13.60 2.11
CA THR A 236 -11.78 12.96 0.98
C THR A 236 -13.18 12.55 1.41
N VAL A 237 -14.17 12.90 0.60
CA VAL A 237 -15.58 12.49 0.78
C VAL A 237 -15.86 11.33 -0.19
N TYR A 238 -16.44 10.26 0.34
CA TYR A 238 -16.87 9.08 -0.40
C TYR A 238 -18.39 8.99 -0.46
#